data_AF-A0A1A8Y1Y6-F1
#
_entry.id   AF-A0A1A8Y1Y6-F1
#
_cell.length_a   1.000
_cell.length_b   1.000
_cell.length_c   1.000
_cell.angle_alpha   90.00
_cell.angle_beta   90.00
_cell.angle_gamma   90.00
#
_symmetry.space_group_name_H-M   'P 1'
#
loop_
_entity.id
_entity.type
_entity.pdbx_description
1 polymer ?
#
loop_
_entity_poly.entity_id
_entity_poly.type
_entity_poly.pdbx_seq_one_letter_code
_entity_poly.pdbx_strand_id
1 'polypeptide(L)'
;MAMLFNLWFIFYKLMCILSPRTLKRNHMKPWRKHLPLLVTVLLSGAALVHGPIAQLPDYHDFADQTRLFGIPHFADVFSNLGFALVALWGLVKLTPSGRHSRMENGWAGYRLFLMGLLLTAIGSSYYHLDPDNARLVWDRLPIALACGGLLAGVWGDTRQRSSTMLAAFLGVSAILSVAWWYFTEQAGNGDLRPYLLLQGLPILLIPLWQWIYDMPRHDRRVFAGALLLYVIAKLAEIGDHQIATATGAFTGHTLKHLLATGAAALIVANLIERTRVSSLAHVMPLPEASDPPNGSVAKSSSQ
;
A
#
# COMPACT_ATOMS: atom_id res chain seq x y z
N MET A 1 19.22 30.96 4.35
CA MET A 1 20.29 29.94 4.22
C MET A 1 19.97 28.61 4.90
N ALA A 2 19.43 28.57 6.14
CA ALA A 2 19.10 27.32 6.84
C ALA A 2 18.02 26.45 6.16
N MET A 3 17.04 27.07 5.49
CA MET A 3 15.93 26.36 4.82
C MET A 3 16.37 25.60 3.56
N LEU A 4 17.34 26.15 2.80
CA LEU A 4 17.93 25.49 1.62
C LEU A 4 18.85 24.32 2.03
N PHE A 5 19.53 24.43 3.18
CA PHE A 5 20.35 23.35 3.73
C PHE A 5 19.51 22.15 4.18
N ASN A 6 18.33 22.40 4.78
CA ASN A 6 17.39 21.34 5.16
C ASN A 6 16.76 20.65 3.95
N LEU A 7 16.39 21.39 2.90
CA LEU A 7 15.90 20.82 1.63
C LEU A 7 16.96 19.96 0.94
N TRP A 8 18.22 20.40 0.92
CA TRP A 8 19.35 19.61 0.41
C TRP A 8 19.56 18.32 1.21
N PHE A 9 19.45 18.37 2.53
CA PHE A 9 19.63 17.20 3.40
C PHE A 9 18.49 16.18 3.23
N ILE A 10 17.26 16.65 3.07
CA ILE A 10 16.08 15.83 2.74
C ILE A 10 16.23 15.20 1.37
N PHE A 11 16.64 15.98 0.36
CA PHE A 11 16.89 15.50 -1.00
C PHE A 11 18.04 14.48 -1.04
N TYR A 12 19.12 14.70 -0.29
CA TYR A 12 20.24 13.78 -0.18
C TYR A 12 19.84 12.47 0.52
N LYS A 13 19.04 12.51 1.59
CA LYS A 13 18.46 11.31 2.20
C LYS A 13 17.52 10.58 1.25
N LEU A 14 16.69 11.30 0.49
CA LEU A 14 15.83 10.73 -0.55
C LEU A 14 16.66 10.05 -1.65
N MET A 15 17.77 10.65 -2.07
CA MET A 15 18.73 10.05 -3.01
C MET A 15 19.44 8.81 -2.42
N CYS A 16 19.77 8.80 -1.13
CA CYS A 16 20.34 7.64 -0.45
C CYS A 16 19.35 6.48 -0.30
N ILE A 17 18.06 6.77 -0.07
CA ILE A 17 16.95 5.81 -0.14
C ILE A 17 16.87 5.21 -1.56
N LEU A 18 16.99 6.06 -2.59
CA LEU A 18 16.95 5.65 -4.00
C LEU A 18 18.22 4.91 -4.48
N SER A 19 19.35 5.05 -3.78
CA SER A 19 20.65 4.44 -4.15
C SER A 19 20.77 2.98 -3.68
N PRO A 20 20.94 1.95 -4.54
CA PRO A 20 21.01 0.54 -4.13
C PRO A 20 22.36 0.15 -3.47
N ARG A 21 22.34 -0.77 -2.49
CA ARG A 21 23.51 -1.56 -2.09
C ARG A 21 23.37 -2.94 -2.72
N THR A 22 24.48 -3.44 -3.24
CA THR A 22 24.66 -4.65 -4.04
C THR A 22 24.29 -5.92 -3.27
N LEU A 23 23.21 -6.59 -3.69
CA LEU A 23 22.98 -8.01 -3.43
C LEU A 23 23.19 -8.79 -4.74
N LYS A 24 23.70 -10.03 -4.61
CA LYS A 24 24.20 -10.90 -5.68
C LYS A 24 23.38 -10.80 -6.96
N ARG A 25 24.07 -10.34 -8.01
CA ARG A 25 23.55 -9.80 -9.26
C ARG A 25 23.18 -10.92 -10.23
N ASN A 26 21.90 -11.28 -10.33
CA ASN A 26 21.36 -11.45 -11.68
C ASN A 26 21.51 -10.08 -12.36
N HIS A 27 22.00 -10.05 -13.60
CA HIS A 27 22.39 -8.84 -14.33
C HIS A 27 21.21 -7.88 -14.56
N MET A 28 20.77 -7.16 -13.53
CA MET A 28 19.85 -6.05 -13.67
C MET A 28 20.53 -4.97 -14.51
N LYS A 29 19.92 -4.64 -15.65
CA LYS A 29 20.41 -3.53 -16.48
C LYS A 29 20.39 -2.25 -15.64
N PRO A 30 21.51 -1.48 -15.59
CA PRO A 30 21.68 -0.38 -14.63
C PRO A 30 20.65 0.75 -14.77
N TRP A 31 19.99 0.89 -15.93
CA TRP A 31 18.94 1.89 -16.15
C TRP A 31 17.62 1.56 -15.45
N ARG A 32 17.29 0.27 -15.23
CA ARG A 32 15.99 -0.15 -14.66
C ARG A 32 15.74 0.42 -13.27
N LYS A 33 16.80 0.62 -12.47
CA LYS A 33 16.71 1.18 -11.11
C LYS A 33 16.22 2.64 -11.07
N HIS A 34 16.32 3.35 -12.19
CA HIS A 34 15.90 4.75 -12.32
C HIS A 34 14.46 4.90 -12.80
N LEU A 35 13.83 3.83 -13.31
CA LEU A 35 12.45 3.86 -13.79
C LEU A 35 11.44 4.35 -12.74
N PRO A 36 11.48 3.90 -11.47
CA PRO A 36 10.53 4.39 -10.47
C PRO A 36 10.61 5.90 -10.28
N LEU A 37 11.84 6.44 -10.22
CA LEU A 37 12.05 7.89 -10.09
C LEU A 37 11.56 8.64 -11.33
N LEU A 38 11.86 8.13 -12.52
CA LEU A 38 11.37 8.71 -13.78
C LEU A 38 9.84 8.75 -13.81
N VAL A 39 9.17 7.65 -13.46
CA VAL A 39 7.70 7.58 -13.40
C VAL A 39 7.15 8.60 -12.40
N THR A 40 7.71 8.67 -11.18
CA THR A 40 7.29 9.68 -10.19
C THR A 40 7.46 11.10 -10.72
N VAL A 41 8.61 11.44 -11.30
CA VAL A 41 8.90 12.78 -11.84
C VAL A 41 7.95 13.13 -12.99
N LEU A 42 7.70 12.19 -13.90
CA LEU A 42 6.79 12.40 -15.03
C LEU A 42 5.34 12.62 -14.55
N LEU A 43 4.86 11.82 -13.60
CA LEU A 43 3.51 11.99 -13.04
C LEU A 43 3.38 13.31 -12.27
N SER A 44 4.38 13.67 -11.46
CA SER A 44 4.38 14.95 -10.77
C SER A 44 4.44 16.13 -11.76
N GLY A 45 5.27 16.04 -12.79
CA GLY A 45 5.36 17.04 -13.87
C GLY A 45 4.04 17.18 -14.62
N ALA A 46 3.41 16.07 -15.00
CA ALA A 46 2.10 16.05 -15.65
C ALA A 46 1.02 16.67 -14.77
N ALA A 47 0.99 16.34 -13.47
CA ALA A 47 0.05 16.95 -12.53
C ALA A 47 0.28 18.47 -12.38
N LEU A 48 1.53 18.94 -12.41
CA LEU A 48 1.83 20.36 -12.39
C LEU A 48 1.33 21.06 -13.66
N VAL A 49 1.59 20.48 -14.83
CA VAL A 49 1.14 21.01 -16.13
C VAL A 49 -0.39 21.04 -16.24
N HIS A 50 -1.07 20.02 -15.71
CA HIS A 50 -2.54 19.96 -15.70
C HIS A 50 -3.17 21.11 -14.90
N GLY A 51 -2.48 21.64 -13.89
CA GLY A 51 -3.07 22.61 -12.96
C GLY A 51 -3.92 21.95 -11.86
N PRO A 52 -4.41 22.75 -10.89
CA PRO A 52 -5.19 22.26 -9.75
C PRO A 52 -6.35 21.36 -10.15
N ILE A 53 -6.55 20.29 -9.39
CA ILE A 53 -7.70 19.39 -9.56
C ILE A 53 -8.66 19.68 -8.41
N ALA A 54 -9.75 20.37 -8.72
CA ALA A 54 -10.79 20.71 -7.76
C ALA A 54 -11.59 19.49 -7.32
N GLN A 55 -12.23 19.60 -6.17
CA GLN A 55 -13.27 18.68 -5.73
C GLN A 55 -14.47 18.74 -6.68
N LEU A 56 -15.08 17.59 -6.97
CA LEU A 56 -16.35 17.57 -7.71
C LEU A 56 -17.46 18.18 -6.84
N PRO A 57 -18.32 19.09 -7.38
CA PRO A 57 -19.37 19.75 -6.60
C PRO A 57 -20.39 18.80 -5.97
N ASP A 58 -20.67 17.68 -6.63
CA ASP A 58 -21.63 16.63 -6.28
C ASP A 58 -20.98 15.45 -5.56
N TYR A 59 -19.73 15.57 -5.10
CA TYR A 59 -19.01 14.45 -4.49
C TYR A 59 -19.64 13.89 -3.21
N HIS A 60 -20.49 14.68 -2.56
CA HIS A 60 -21.22 14.28 -1.36
C HIS A 60 -22.58 13.62 -1.66
N ASP A 61 -23.03 13.67 -2.93
CA ASP A 61 -24.32 13.16 -3.36
C ASP A 61 -24.25 11.65 -3.66
N PHE A 62 -24.25 10.85 -2.60
CA PHE A 62 -24.21 9.39 -2.70
C PHE A 62 -25.55 8.80 -3.13
N ALA A 63 -25.48 7.76 -3.97
CA ALA A 63 -26.67 7.02 -4.40
C ALA A 63 -27.32 6.22 -3.25
N ASP A 64 -26.56 5.91 -2.19
CA ASP A 64 -27.08 5.15 -1.06
C ASP A 64 -27.99 6.05 -0.23
N GLN A 65 -29.30 5.83 -0.31
CA GLN A 65 -30.30 6.54 0.51
C GLN A 65 -30.93 5.62 1.55
N THR A 66 -30.31 4.45 1.80
CA THR A 66 -30.83 3.48 2.77
C THR A 66 -30.71 4.00 4.19
N ARG A 67 -31.75 3.74 5.00
CA ARG A 67 -31.77 4.09 6.42
C ARG A 67 -32.22 2.90 7.24
N LEU A 68 -31.30 2.29 7.97
CA LEU A 68 -31.55 1.16 8.86
C LEU A 68 -31.02 1.46 10.26
N PHE A 69 -31.76 1.06 11.29
CA PHE A 69 -31.42 1.31 12.71
C PHE A 69 -31.15 2.79 13.05
N GLY A 70 -31.76 3.72 12.29
CA GLY A 70 -31.56 5.16 12.45
C GLY A 70 -30.31 5.73 11.76
N ILE A 71 -29.45 4.88 11.20
CA ILE A 71 -28.20 5.25 10.51
C ILE A 71 -28.53 5.61 9.04
N PRO A 72 -28.25 6.83 8.57
CA PRO A 72 -28.36 7.21 7.16
C PRO A 72 -27.20 6.62 6.34
N HIS A 73 -27.38 6.50 5.03
CA HIS A 73 -26.40 5.92 4.11
C HIS A 73 -25.87 4.57 4.64
N PHE A 74 -26.80 3.72 5.11
CA PHE A 74 -26.45 2.55 5.93
C PHE A 74 -25.52 1.58 5.19
N ALA A 75 -25.71 1.35 3.90
CA ALA A 75 -24.86 0.43 3.14
C ALA A 75 -23.43 0.98 2.99
N ASP A 76 -23.27 2.28 2.74
CA ASP A 76 -21.98 2.94 2.66
C ASP A 76 -21.26 2.96 4.02
N VAL A 77 -21.98 3.23 5.11
CA VAL A 77 -21.44 3.18 6.48
C VAL A 77 -21.06 1.74 6.86
N PHE A 78 -21.94 0.76 6.65
CA PHE A 78 -21.72 -0.61 7.10
C PHE A 78 -20.63 -1.34 6.31
N SER A 79 -20.54 -1.08 5.00
CA SER A 79 -19.52 -1.70 4.13
C SER A 79 -18.08 -1.39 4.57
N ASN A 80 -17.85 -0.31 5.31
CA ASN A 80 -16.56 0.04 5.90
C ASN A 80 -16.08 -0.94 6.99
N LEU A 81 -16.98 -1.74 7.58
CA LEU A 81 -16.62 -2.80 8.53
C LEU A 81 -15.61 -3.79 7.94
N GLY A 82 -15.67 -4.02 6.63
CA GLY A 82 -14.72 -4.87 5.90
C GLY A 82 -13.26 -4.44 6.11
N PHE A 83 -12.97 -3.14 6.02
CA PHE A 83 -11.62 -2.61 6.24
C PHE A 83 -11.13 -2.86 7.67
N ALA A 84 -12.00 -2.66 8.67
CA ALA A 84 -11.66 -2.91 10.08
C ALA A 84 -11.33 -4.39 10.32
N LEU A 85 -12.14 -5.30 9.79
CA LEU A 85 -11.92 -6.75 9.92
C LEU A 85 -10.58 -7.18 9.29
N VAL A 86 -10.29 -6.71 8.08
CA VAL A 86 -9.01 -7.01 7.39
C VAL A 86 -7.83 -6.41 8.14
N ALA A 87 -7.93 -5.17 8.63
CA ALA A 87 -6.88 -4.52 9.39
C ALA A 87 -6.58 -5.27 10.69
N LEU A 88 -7.61 -5.61 11.48
CA LEU A 88 -7.46 -6.36 12.72
C LEU A 88 -6.89 -7.76 12.48
N TRP A 89 -7.35 -8.45 11.43
CA TRP A 89 -6.79 -9.73 11.03
C TRP A 89 -5.30 -9.65 10.73
N GLY A 90 -4.89 -8.64 9.94
CA GLY A 90 -3.49 -8.37 9.64
C GLY A 90 -2.68 -8.03 10.89
N LEU A 91 -3.17 -7.15 11.76
CA LEU A 91 -2.48 -6.79 12.99
C LEU A 91 -2.28 -8.00 13.89
N VAL A 92 -3.31 -8.80 14.14
CA VAL A 92 -3.20 -9.99 14.99
C VAL A 92 -2.22 -11.02 14.43
N LYS A 93 -2.23 -11.26 13.10
CA LYS A 93 -1.42 -12.32 12.49
C LYS A 93 -0.01 -11.89 12.08
N LEU A 94 0.22 -10.59 11.89
CA LEU A 94 1.50 -10.05 11.45
C LEU A 94 2.27 -9.33 12.55
N THR A 95 1.64 -9.05 13.71
CA THR A 95 2.35 -8.47 14.85
C THR A 95 3.55 -9.35 15.19
N PRO A 96 4.77 -8.79 15.33
CA PRO A 96 5.97 -9.60 15.42
C PRO A 96 6.05 -10.33 16.77
N SER A 97 5.54 -11.55 16.83
CA SER A 97 5.77 -12.45 17.97
C SER A 97 7.15 -13.12 17.92
N GLY A 98 8.04 -12.68 17.02
CA GLY A 98 9.43 -13.14 16.92
C GLY A 98 9.87 -13.43 15.49
N ARG A 99 10.81 -12.61 14.98
CA ARG A 99 11.72 -12.89 13.86
C ARG A 99 11.11 -13.42 12.54
N HIS A 100 10.10 -12.74 11.98
CA HIS A 100 9.78 -12.92 10.56
C HIS A 100 10.80 -12.18 9.68
N SER A 101 11.98 -12.79 9.49
CA SER A 101 13.12 -12.21 8.74
C SER A 101 12.73 -11.66 7.36
N ARG A 102 11.74 -12.27 6.67
CA ARG A 102 11.31 -11.84 5.33
C ARG A 102 10.52 -10.52 5.27
N MET A 103 9.93 -10.06 6.38
CA MET A 103 9.07 -8.87 6.39
C MET A 103 9.59 -7.78 7.34
N GLU A 104 10.72 -8.02 7.99
CA GLU A 104 11.34 -7.08 8.93
C GLU A 104 11.61 -5.71 8.29
N ASN A 105 12.10 -5.72 7.05
CA ASN A 105 12.39 -4.52 6.28
C ASN A 105 11.12 -3.73 5.91
N GLY A 106 10.05 -4.39 5.49
CA GLY A 106 8.78 -3.76 5.12
C GLY A 106 7.84 -3.43 6.28
N TRP A 107 8.10 -3.91 7.51
CA TRP A 107 7.12 -3.91 8.58
C TRP A 107 6.59 -2.52 8.97
N ALA A 108 7.43 -1.49 9.04
CA ALA A 108 6.98 -0.14 9.40
C ALA A 108 5.95 0.40 8.40
N GLY A 109 6.16 0.15 7.11
CA GLY A 109 5.20 0.48 6.06
C GLY A 109 3.91 -0.34 6.15
N TYR A 110 4.00 -1.66 6.30
CA TYR A 110 2.81 -2.51 6.42
C TYR A 110 1.99 -2.22 7.68
N ARG A 111 2.64 -1.89 8.79
CA ARG A 111 1.95 -1.41 9.99
C ARG A 111 1.20 -0.11 9.71
N LEU A 112 1.82 0.86 9.02
CA LEU A 112 1.14 2.09 8.63
C LEU A 112 -0.04 1.80 7.70
N PHE A 113 0.11 0.85 6.77
CA PHE A 113 -0.98 0.38 5.91
C PHE A 113 -2.17 -0.17 6.72
N LEU A 114 -1.92 -1.09 7.65
CA LEU A 114 -2.96 -1.68 8.50
C LEU A 114 -3.63 -0.64 9.40
N MET A 115 -2.87 0.29 9.97
CA MET A 115 -3.43 1.41 10.73
C MET A 115 -4.27 2.32 9.83
N GLY A 116 -3.81 2.60 8.62
CA GLY A 116 -4.55 3.36 7.62
C GLY A 116 -5.89 2.69 7.27
N LEU A 117 -5.92 1.36 7.08
CA LEU A 117 -7.17 0.63 6.84
C LEU A 117 -8.14 0.71 8.02
N LEU A 118 -7.64 0.51 9.25
CA LEU A 118 -8.49 0.60 10.45
C LEU A 118 -9.07 2.02 10.62
N LEU A 119 -8.23 3.03 10.40
CA LEU A 119 -8.67 4.43 10.43
C LEU A 119 -9.60 4.76 9.26
N THR A 120 -9.44 4.12 8.09
CA THR A 120 -10.35 4.28 6.94
C THR A 120 -11.73 3.80 7.32
N ALA A 121 -11.85 2.63 7.97
CA ALA A 121 -13.13 2.13 8.44
C ALA A 121 -13.86 3.16 9.33
N ILE A 122 -13.13 3.79 10.26
CA ILE A 122 -13.69 4.78 11.20
C ILE A 122 -14.02 6.09 10.49
N GLY A 123 -13.04 6.66 9.77
CA GLY A 123 -13.16 7.98 9.16
C GLY A 123 -14.13 8.00 7.99
N SER A 124 -14.16 6.94 7.19
CA SER A 124 -15.13 6.78 6.11
C SER A 124 -16.55 6.60 6.65
N SER A 125 -16.73 5.77 7.69
CA SER A 125 -18.04 5.65 8.36
C SER A 125 -18.50 7.01 8.91
N TYR A 126 -17.61 7.76 9.56
CA TYR A 126 -17.93 9.08 10.10
C TYR A 126 -18.33 10.10 9.01
N TYR A 127 -17.63 10.08 7.88
CA TYR A 127 -17.97 10.88 6.71
C TYR A 127 -19.34 10.53 6.14
N HIS A 128 -19.62 9.24 5.94
CA HIS A 128 -20.88 8.79 5.34
C HIS A 128 -22.11 9.00 6.23
N LEU A 129 -21.95 9.21 7.53
CA LEU A 129 -23.09 9.50 8.41
C LEU A 129 -23.78 10.83 8.09
N ASP A 130 -23.04 11.83 7.62
CA ASP A 130 -23.60 13.10 7.16
C ASP A 130 -22.47 13.84 6.39
N PRO A 131 -22.39 13.59 5.06
CA PRO A 131 -21.25 13.95 4.22
C PRO A 131 -21.01 15.46 4.11
N ASP A 132 -19.78 15.87 4.43
CA ASP A 132 -19.29 17.24 4.23
C ASP A 132 -17.76 17.25 4.04
N ASN A 133 -17.20 18.39 3.61
CA ASN A 133 -15.76 18.55 3.39
C ASN A 133 -14.91 18.38 4.67
N ALA A 134 -15.41 18.79 5.83
CA ALA A 134 -14.69 18.67 7.09
C ALA A 134 -14.56 17.20 7.53
N ARG A 135 -15.61 16.39 7.30
CA ARG A 135 -15.61 14.95 7.56
C ARG A 135 -14.86 14.17 6.50
N LEU A 136 -14.88 14.64 5.26
CA LEU A 136 -14.12 14.05 4.16
C LEU A 136 -12.60 14.07 4.42
N VAL A 137 -12.08 15.01 5.21
CA VAL A 137 -10.70 14.97 5.71
C VAL A 137 -10.39 13.63 6.41
N TRP A 138 -11.32 13.16 7.24
CA TRP A 138 -11.17 11.94 8.02
C TRP A 138 -11.35 10.66 7.19
N ASP A 139 -12.01 10.71 6.04
CA ASP A 139 -12.02 9.62 5.07
C ASP A 139 -10.71 9.57 4.26
N ARG A 140 -10.26 10.73 3.75
CA ARG A 140 -9.10 10.84 2.86
C ARG A 140 -7.76 10.58 3.54
N LEU A 141 -7.57 11.12 4.73
CA LEU A 141 -6.29 11.01 5.44
C LEU A 141 -5.91 9.53 5.67
N PRO A 142 -6.77 8.69 6.24
CA PRO A 142 -6.50 7.26 6.39
C PRO A 142 -6.22 6.52 5.08
N ILE A 143 -6.95 6.85 4.00
CA ILE A 143 -6.72 6.25 2.67
C ILE A 143 -5.31 6.60 2.17
N ALA A 144 -4.89 7.86 2.30
CA ALA A 144 -3.54 8.30 1.92
C ALA A 144 -2.46 7.65 2.79
N LEU A 145 -2.69 7.49 4.09
CA LEU A 145 -1.79 6.76 5.00
C LEU A 145 -1.68 5.28 4.62
N ALA A 146 -2.81 4.64 4.25
CA ALA A 146 -2.82 3.27 3.78
C ALA A 146 -1.99 3.11 2.50
N CYS A 147 -2.21 3.98 1.50
CA CYS A 147 -1.46 3.97 0.25
C CYS A 147 0.04 4.19 0.48
N GLY A 148 0.41 5.20 1.28
CA GLY A 148 1.80 5.49 1.61
C GLY A 148 2.47 4.38 2.41
N GLY A 149 1.75 3.78 3.36
CA GLY A 149 2.23 2.63 4.13
C GLY A 149 2.48 1.41 3.26
N LEU A 150 1.54 1.07 2.38
CA LEU A 150 1.68 -0.07 1.47
C LEU A 150 2.88 0.12 0.53
N LEU A 151 3.02 1.33 -0.03
CA LEU A 151 4.14 1.69 -0.88
C LEU A 151 5.48 1.54 -0.14
N ALA A 152 5.57 2.05 1.10
CA ALA A 152 6.76 1.94 1.93
C ALA A 152 7.09 0.48 2.28
N GLY A 153 6.08 -0.33 2.59
CA GLY A 153 6.25 -1.74 2.95
C GLY A 153 6.79 -2.55 1.78
N VAL A 154 6.18 -2.43 0.61
CA VAL A 154 6.64 -3.09 -0.61
C VAL A 154 8.04 -2.61 -1.02
N TRP A 155 8.33 -1.31 -0.88
CA TRP A 155 9.67 -0.77 -1.12
C TRP A 155 10.71 -1.44 -0.21
N GLY A 156 10.39 -1.62 1.08
CA GLY A 156 11.28 -2.24 2.04
C GLY A 156 11.57 -3.70 1.72
N ASP A 157 10.53 -4.46 1.37
CA ASP A 157 10.64 -5.87 0.99
C ASP A 157 11.42 -6.06 -0.31
N THR A 158 11.10 -5.31 -1.36
CA THR A 158 11.73 -5.46 -2.67
C THR A 158 13.22 -5.09 -2.63
N ARG A 159 13.61 -4.13 -1.78
CA ARG A 159 14.98 -3.61 -1.70
C ARG A 159 15.78 -4.15 -0.52
N GLN A 160 15.15 -4.94 0.34
CA GLN A 160 15.73 -5.46 1.57
C GLN A 160 16.32 -4.33 2.44
N ARG A 161 15.52 -3.29 2.66
CA ARG A 161 15.88 -2.12 3.47
C ARG A 161 14.76 -1.71 4.40
N SER A 162 15.12 -1.23 5.58
CA SER A 162 14.14 -0.70 6.53
C SER A 162 13.29 0.39 5.90
N SER A 163 11.98 0.16 5.87
CA SER A 163 10.95 1.06 5.36
C SER A 163 10.63 2.21 6.32
N THR A 164 11.16 2.23 7.54
CA THR A 164 10.75 3.16 8.60
C THR A 164 10.84 4.63 8.19
N MET A 165 11.96 5.07 7.61
CA MET A 165 12.13 6.46 7.19
C MET A 165 11.18 6.82 6.05
N LEU A 166 10.98 5.89 5.10
CA LEU A 166 10.09 6.11 3.96
C LEU A 166 8.62 6.13 4.42
N ALA A 167 8.23 5.25 5.32
CA ALA A 167 6.89 5.22 5.91
C ALA A 167 6.61 6.52 6.69
N ALA A 168 7.56 7.03 7.46
CA ALA A 168 7.42 8.31 8.15
C ALA A 168 7.28 9.48 7.16
N PHE A 169 8.12 9.52 6.13
CA PHE A 169 8.06 10.56 5.09
C PHE A 169 6.71 10.54 4.34
N LEU A 170 6.25 9.36 3.92
CA LEU A 170 4.96 9.21 3.23
C LEU A 170 3.78 9.47 4.16
N GLY A 171 3.89 9.16 5.45
CA GLY A 171 2.89 9.49 6.44
C GLY A 171 2.72 11.00 6.63
N VAL A 172 3.83 11.74 6.76
CA VAL A 172 3.82 13.21 6.78
C VAL A 172 3.28 13.76 5.46
N SER A 173 3.69 13.19 4.33
CA SER A 173 3.19 13.60 3.00
C SER A 173 1.68 13.41 2.87
N ALA A 174 1.12 12.32 3.41
CA ALA A 174 -0.32 12.08 3.44
C ALA A 174 -1.05 13.18 4.22
N ILE A 175 -0.58 13.52 5.42
CA ILE A 175 -1.14 14.61 6.24
C ILE A 175 -1.09 15.94 5.48
N LEU A 176 0.07 16.30 4.93
CA LEU A 176 0.24 17.55 4.19
C LEU A 176 -0.61 17.57 2.91
N SER A 177 -0.78 16.44 2.23
CA SER A 177 -1.59 16.36 1.01
C SER A 177 -3.07 16.64 1.26
N VAL A 178 -3.62 16.11 2.35
CA VAL A 178 -5.04 16.32 2.71
C VAL A 178 -5.24 17.70 3.30
N ALA A 179 -4.31 18.19 4.12
CA ALA A 179 -4.34 19.57 4.61
C ALA A 179 -4.29 20.58 3.45
N TRP A 180 -3.41 20.34 2.45
CA TRP A 180 -3.32 21.16 1.25
C TRP A 180 -4.65 21.23 0.50
N TRP A 181 -5.26 20.07 0.22
CA TRP A 181 -6.58 20.04 -0.39
C TRP A 181 -7.60 20.81 0.46
N TYR A 182 -7.71 20.53 1.76
CA TYR A 182 -8.72 21.16 2.61
C TYR A 182 -8.60 22.69 2.63
N PHE A 183 -7.40 23.25 2.81
CA PHE A 183 -7.23 24.70 2.83
C PHE A 183 -7.45 25.36 1.46
N THR A 184 -7.04 24.70 0.38
CA THR A 184 -7.25 25.22 -0.98
C THR A 184 -8.71 25.14 -1.40
N GLU A 185 -9.43 24.11 -0.95
CA GLU A 185 -10.88 23.93 -1.12
C GLU A 185 -11.66 25.04 -0.41
N GLN A 186 -11.32 25.30 0.86
CA GLN A 186 -11.94 26.40 1.62
C GLN A 186 -11.67 27.79 1.01
N ALA A 187 -10.58 27.93 0.26
CA ALA A 187 -10.27 29.13 -0.52
C ALA A 187 -10.96 29.16 -1.90
N GLY A 188 -11.83 28.20 -2.21
CA GLY A 188 -12.63 28.12 -3.44
C GLY A 188 -11.89 27.59 -4.67
N ASN A 189 -10.65 27.11 -4.52
CA ASN A 189 -9.86 26.60 -5.65
C ASN A 189 -9.83 25.07 -5.69
N GLY A 190 -9.58 24.43 -4.54
CA GLY A 190 -9.41 22.98 -4.41
C GLY A 190 -8.18 22.44 -5.15
N ASP A 191 -7.31 21.68 -4.48
CA ASP A 191 -6.21 21.00 -5.17
C ASP A 191 -5.93 19.61 -4.61
N LEU A 192 -6.43 18.61 -5.32
CA LEU A 192 -6.29 17.20 -4.99
C LEU A 192 -5.01 16.55 -5.51
N ARG A 193 -4.19 17.24 -6.31
CA ARG A 193 -3.05 16.60 -6.98
C ARG A 193 -2.09 15.88 -6.02
N PRO A 194 -1.66 16.46 -4.87
CA PRO A 194 -0.77 15.75 -3.96
C PRO A 194 -1.41 14.48 -3.38
N TYR A 195 -2.72 14.53 -3.08
CA TYR A 195 -3.49 13.42 -2.55
C TYR A 195 -3.68 12.31 -3.60
N LEU A 196 -4.01 12.68 -4.84
CA LEU A 196 -4.16 11.76 -5.97
C LEU A 196 -2.83 11.11 -6.36
N LEU A 197 -1.72 11.86 -6.31
CA LEU A 197 -0.38 11.30 -6.53
C LEU A 197 -0.07 10.20 -5.50
N LEU A 198 -0.34 10.42 -4.21
CA LEU A 198 -0.10 9.41 -3.18
C LEU A 198 -0.92 8.12 -3.37
N GLN A 199 -2.13 8.22 -3.94
CA GLN A 199 -2.94 7.05 -4.29
C GLN A 199 -2.50 6.39 -5.61
N GLY A 200 -2.10 7.18 -6.60
CA GLY A 200 -1.72 6.70 -7.92
C GLY A 200 -0.33 6.04 -7.95
N LEU A 201 0.60 6.50 -7.12
CA LEU A 201 1.97 5.95 -7.09
C LEU A 201 2.00 4.45 -6.74
N PRO A 202 1.29 3.93 -5.71
CA PRO A 202 1.18 2.49 -5.45
C PRO A 202 0.79 1.66 -6.67
N ILE A 203 -0.16 2.13 -7.49
CA ILE A 203 -0.66 1.40 -8.67
C ILE A 203 0.47 1.11 -9.67
N LEU A 204 1.41 2.04 -9.82
CA LEU A 204 2.48 1.96 -10.81
C LEU A 204 3.79 1.44 -10.22
N LEU A 205 4.17 1.94 -9.05
CA LEU A 205 5.47 1.66 -8.45
C LEU A 205 5.56 0.27 -7.84
N ILE A 206 4.47 -0.26 -7.28
CA ILE A 206 4.47 -1.61 -6.70
C ILE A 206 4.73 -2.68 -7.78
N PRO A 207 3.95 -2.78 -8.88
CA PRO A 207 4.24 -3.77 -9.91
C PRO A 207 5.60 -3.54 -10.58
N LEU A 208 6.01 -2.28 -10.73
CA LEU A 208 7.31 -1.92 -11.28
C LEU A 208 8.47 -2.42 -10.39
N TRP A 209 8.41 -2.20 -9.08
CA TRP A 209 9.43 -2.72 -8.16
C TRP A 209 9.41 -4.23 -8.09
N GLN A 210 8.23 -4.85 -8.04
CA GLN A 210 8.12 -6.31 -8.05
C GLN A 210 8.72 -6.92 -9.32
N TRP A 211 8.63 -6.24 -10.46
CA TRP A 211 9.28 -6.65 -11.71
C TRP A 211 10.79 -6.39 -11.71
N ILE A 212 11.24 -5.21 -11.27
CA ILE A 212 12.68 -4.85 -11.23
C ILE A 212 13.45 -5.80 -10.32
N TYR A 213 12.88 -6.13 -9.15
CA TYR A 213 13.52 -6.94 -8.11
C TYR A 213 13.16 -8.42 -8.18
N ASP A 214 12.56 -8.87 -9.29
CA ASP A 214 12.22 -10.27 -9.56
C ASP A 214 11.48 -10.96 -8.39
N MET A 215 10.48 -10.27 -7.83
CA MET A 215 9.66 -10.83 -6.75
C MET A 215 8.94 -12.11 -7.22
N PRO A 216 8.66 -13.06 -6.31
CA PRO A 216 8.01 -14.32 -6.64
C PRO A 216 6.74 -14.15 -7.50
N ARG A 217 6.54 -15.05 -8.47
CA ARG A 217 5.37 -14.99 -9.36
C ARG A 217 4.02 -15.06 -8.63
N HIS A 218 3.98 -15.71 -7.47
CA HIS A 218 2.79 -15.73 -6.63
C HIS A 218 2.46 -14.32 -6.11
N ASP A 219 3.44 -13.68 -5.46
CA ASP A 219 3.36 -12.31 -4.94
C ASP A 219 2.87 -11.32 -6.00
N ARG A 220 3.46 -11.39 -7.20
CA ARG A 220 3.10 -10.53 -8.32
C ARG A 220 1.65 -10.73 -8.78
N ARG A 221 1.16 -11.97 -8.81
CA ARG A 221 -0.22 -12.28 -9.19
C ARG A 221 -1.23 -11.79 -8.16
N VAL A 222 -0.94 -11.96 -6.87
CA VAL A 222 -1.81 -11.47 -5.78
C VAL A 222 -1.91 -9.95 -5.83
N PHE A 223 -0.78 -9.25 -5.96
CA PHE A 223 -0.80 -7.78 -6.06
C PHE A 223 -1.46 -7.28 -7.36
N ALA A 224 -1.31 -8.00 -8.48
CA ALA A 224 -2.03 -7.70 -9.71
C ALA A 224 -3.56 -7.87 -9.54
N GLY A 225 -4.00 -8.93 -8.85
CA GLY A 225 -5.40 -9.14 -8.51
C GLY A 225 -5.96 -8.05 -7.59
N ALA A 226 -5.20 -7.66 -6.56
CA ALA A 226 -5.57 -6.55 -5.69
C ALA A 226 -5.66 -5.22 -6.44
N LEU A 227 -4.72 -4.96 -7.36
CA LEU A 227 -4.77 -3.78 -8.23
C LEU A 227 -6.00 -3.80 -9.14
N LEU A 228 -6.32 -4.93 -9.76
CA LEU A 228 -7.50 -5.07 -10.59
C LEU A 228 -8.78 -4.77 -9.79
N LEU A 229 -8.91 -5.35 -8.59
CA LEU A 229 -10.04 -5.05 -7.70
C LEU A 229 -10.12 -3.57 -7.35
N TYR A 230 -8.99 -2.92 -7.05
CA TYR A 230 -8.96 -1.49 -6.76
C TYR A 230 -9.37 -0.64 -7.97
N VAL A 231 -8.92 -0.98 -9.18
CA VAL A 231 -9.34 -0.28 -10.41
C VAL A 231 -10.85 -0.43 -10.62
N ILE A 232 -11.38 -1.65 -10.47
CA ILE A 232 -12.84 -1.89 -10.57
C ILE A 232 -13.59 -1.12 -9.47
N ALA A 233 -13.04 -1.02 -8.26
CA ALA A 233 -13.61 -0.21 -7.18
C ALA A 233 -13.73 1.27 -7.56
N LYS A 234 -12.71 1.85 -8.19
CA LYS A 234 -12.76 3.25 -8.65
C LYS A 234 -13.73 3.45 -9.83
N LEU A 235 -13.88 2.45 -10.70
CA LEU A 235 -14.91 2.48 -11.75
C LEU A 235 -16.32 2.40 -11.15
N ALA A 236 -16.51 1.58 -10.10
CA ALA A 236 -17.77 1.49 -9.38
C ALA A 236 -18.11 2.81 -8.68
N GLU A 237 -17.13 3.47 -8.05
CA GLU A 237 -17.29 4.81 -7.46
C GLU A 237 -17.76 5.86 -8.47
N ILE A 238 -17.19 5.87 -9.68
CA ILE A 238 -17.63 6.79 -10.75
C ILE A 238 -19.05 6.47 -11.20
N GLY A 239 -19.41 5.18 -11.22
CA GLY A 239 -20.72 4.69 -11.64
C GLY A 239 -21.74 4.57 -10.51
N ASP A 240 -21.62 5.35 -9.43
CA ASP A 240 -22.38 5.13 -8.19
C ASP A 240 -23.90 5.01 -8.42
N HIS A 241 -24.48 6.07 -8.98
CA HIS A 241 -25.91 6.16 -9.29
C HIS A 241 -26.35 5.21 -10.41
N GLN A 242 -25.48 4.96 -11.41
CA GLN A 242 -25.79 4.05 -12.51
C GLN A 242 -25.89 2.60 -12.03
N ILE A 243 -24.98 2.19 -11.14
CA ILE A 243 -25.01 0.85 -10.52
C ILE A 243 -26.21 0.71 -9.58
N ALA A 244 -26.52 1.76 -8.81
CA ALA A 244 -27.71 1.78 -7.96
C ALA A 244 -28.99 1.58 -8.79
N THR A 245 -29.13 2.32 -9.89
CA THR A 245 -30.27 2.21 -10.81
C THR A 245 -30.39 0.84 -11.45
N ALA A 246 -29.26 0.22 -11.82
CA ALA A 246 -29.24 -1.07 -12.49
C ALA A 246 -29.49 -2.26 -11.56
N THR A 247 -29.04 -2.19 -10.30
CA THR A 247 -29.09 -3.33 -9.36
C THR A 247 -30.20 -3.22 -8.31
N GLY A 248 -30.66 -2.00 -7.99
CA GLY A 248 -31.68 -1.72 -6.98
C GLY A 248 -31.30 -2.05 -5.52
N ALA A 249 -30.18 -2.73 -5.28
CA ALA A 249 -29.77 -3.22 -3.96
C ALA A 249 -28.38 -2.74 -3.53
N PHE A 250 -27.47 -2.45 -4.49
CA PHE A 250 -26.12 -2.01 -4.21
C PHE A 250 -25.79 -0.74 -4.97
N THR A 251 -25.11 0.19 -4.32
CA THR A 251 -24.58 1.39 -4.96
C THR A 251 -23.14 1.15 -5.40
N GLY A 252 -22.67 1.92 -6.37
CA GLY A 252 -21.29 1.79 -6.82
C GLY A 252 -20.28 2.16 -5.73
N HIS A 253 -20.64 3.07 -4.82
CA HIS A 253 -19.82 3.47 -3.69
C HIS A 253 -19.76 2.39 -2.60
N THR A 254 -20.88 1.74 -2.27
CA THR A 254 -20.87 0.54 -1.44
C THR A 254 -19.99 -0.55 -2.08
N LEU A 255 -20.13 -0.77 -3.39
CA LEU A 255 -19.33 -1.77 -4.11
C LEU A 255 -17.83 -1.41 -4.11
N LYS A 256 -17.48 -0.13 -4.21
CA LYS A 256 -16.11 0.36 -4.05
C LYS A 256 -15.52 -0.06 -2.71
N HIS A 257 -16.25 0.13 -1.59
CA HIS A 257 -15.77 -0.30 -0.27
C HIS A 257 -15.52 -1.81 -0.21
N LEU A 258 -16.44 -2.62 -0.72
CA LEU A 258 -16.33 -4.08 -0.71
C LEU A 258 -15.16 -4.57 -1.58
N LEU A 259 -15.00 -4.01 -2.79
CA LEU A 259 -13.91 -4.37 -3.70
C LEU A 259 -12.53 -3.92 -3.17
N ALA A 260 -12.43 -2.71 -2.61
CA ALA A 260 -11.21 -2.23 -1.98
C ALA A 260 -10.88 -3.04 -0.71
N THR A 261 -11.88 -3.47 0.06
CA THR A 261 -11.72 -4.42 1.16
C THR A 261 -11.15 -5.75 0.65
N GLY A 262 -11.70 -6.28 -0.45
CA GLY A 262 -11.20 -7.50 -1.09
C GLY A 262 -9.74 -7.36 -1.54
N ALA A 263 -9.37 -6.22 -2.15
CA ALA A 263 -7.99 -5.92 -2.52
C ALA A 263 -7.05 -5.92 -1.31
N ALA A 264 -7.45 -5.26 -0.22
CA ALA A 264 -6.69 -5.25 1.03
C ALA A 264 -6.57 -6.65 1.63
N ALA A 265 -7.66 -7.43 1.63
CA ALA A 265 -7.68 -8.80 2.14
C ALA A 265 -6.70 -9.70 1.38
N LEU A 266 -6.65 -9.62 0.04
CA LEU A 266 -5.68 -10.35 -0.78
C LEU A 266 -4.24 -10.03 -0.39
N ILE A 267 -3.93 -8.74 -0.20
CA ILE A 267 -2.58 -8.31 0.21
C ILE A 267 -2.25 -8.86 1.59
N VAL A 268 -3.12 -8.67 2.58
CA VAL A 268 -2.91 -9.12 3.96
C VAL A 268 -2.77 -10.64 4.03
N ALA A 269 -3.61 -11.39 3.32
CA ALA A 269 -3.55 -12.86 3.24
C ALA A 269 -2.17 -13.34 2.77
N ASN A 270 -1.69 -12.74 1.68
CA ASN A 270 -0.40 -13.07 1.12
C ASN A 270 0.76 -12.66 2.03
N LEU A 271 0.68 -11.53 2.75
CA LEU A 271 1.67 -11.18 3.77
C LEU A 271 1.73 -12.22 4.90
N ILE A 272 0.57 -12.71 5.35
CA ILE A 272 0.48 -13.77 6.38
C ILE A 272 1.03 -15.11 5.87
N GLU A 273 0.81 -15.44 4.60
CA GLU A 273 1.36 -16.66 4.02
C GLU A 273 2.90 -16.62 3.98
N ARG A 274 3.48 -15.48 3.59
CA ARG A 274 4.94 -15.29 3.53
C ARG A 274 5.62 -15.45 4.89
N THR A 275 4.96 -15.07 5.98
CA THR A 275 5.50 -15.24 7.34
C THR A 275 5.53 -16.71 7.78
N ARG A 276 4.51 -17.51 7.42
CA ARG A 276 4.45 -18.96 7.72
C ARG A 276 5.49 -19.79 6.99
N VAL A 277 5.73 -19.50 5.71
CA VAL A 277 6.78 -20.21 4.95
C VAL A 277 8.16 -19.94 5.55
N SER A 278 8.36 -18.74 6.11
CA SER A 278 9.63 -18.36 6.73
C SER A 278 9.87 -19.07 8.08
N SER A 279 8.81 -19.33 8.86
CA SER A 279 8.96 -20.06 10.13
C SER A 279 9.28 -21.54 9.90
N LEU A 280 8.66 -22.19 8.92
CA LEU A 280 8.95 -23.60 8.57
C LEU A 280 10.40 -23.81 8.11
N ALA A 281 10.94 -22.88 7.33
CA ALA A 281 12.34 -22.94 6.87
C ALA A 281 13.37 -22.76 7.99
N HIS A 282 12.98 -22.14 9.12
CA HIS A 282 13.87 -21.98 10.28
C HIS A 282 13.85 -23.18 11.23
N VAL A 283 12.78 -24.00 11.17
CA VAL A 283 12.57 -25.16 12.07
C VAL A 283 13.20 -26.45 11.52
N MET A 284 13.39 -26.58 10.21
CA MET A 284 14.04 -27.76 9.63
C MET A 284 15.58 -27.64 9.68
N PRO A 285 16.29 -28.55 10.37
CA PRO A 285 17.75 -28.66 10.25
C PRO A 285 18.10 -29.04 8.81
N LEU A 286 19.16 -28.46 8.26
CA LEU A 286 19.75 -28.95 7.01
C LEU A 286 20.14 -30.43 7.21
N PRO A 287 19.87 -31.34 6.26
CA PRO A 287 20.38 -32.70 6.37
C PRO A 287 21.89 -32.63 6.49
N GLU A 288 22.44 -33.23 7.55
CA GLU A 288 23.88 -33.42 7.71
C GLU A 288 24.40 -34.05 6.43
N ALA A 289 25.38 -33.38 5.81
CA ALA A 289 26.13 -33.98 4.73
C ALA A 289 26.81 -35.23 5.30
N SER A 290 26.29 -36.40 4.96
CA SER A 290 26.95 -37.67 5.20
C SER A 290 28.33 -37.61 4.55
N ASP A 291 29.40 -37.66 5.35
CA ASP A 291 30.77 -37.75 4.86
C ASP A 291 30.90 -38.92 3.86
N PRO A 292 31.67 -38.75 2.77
CA PRO A 292 31.93 -39.86 1.85
C PRO A 292 32.70 -40.98 2.57
N PRO A 293 32.42 -42.26 2.24
CA PRO A 293 33.09 -43.38 2.89
C PRO A 293 34.59 -43.32 2.63
N ASN A 294 35.36 -43.35 3.72
CA ASN A 294 36.81 -43.36 3.73
C ASN A 294 37.33 -44.59 2.97
N GLY A 295 37.78 -44.38 1.74
CA GLY A 295 38.36 -45.41 0.89
C GLY A 295 39.85 -45.62 1.18
N SER A 296 40.18 -46.87 1.53
CA SER A 296 41.51 -47.50 1.49
C SER A 296 42.54 -47.09 2.56
N VAL A 297 42.96 -48.07 3.38
CA VAL A 297 44.32 -48.65 3.36
C VAL A 297 44.25 -50.05 3.98
N ALA A 298 44.29 -51.10 3.16
CA ALA A 298 44.66 -52.43 3.60
C ALA A 298 46.10 -52.69 3.12
N LYS A 299 47.04 -52.71 4.07
CA LYS A 299 48.42 -53.18 3.84
C LYS A 299 48.37 -54.69 3.66
N SER A 300 48.77 -55.18 2.48
CA SER A 300 49.17 -56.55 2.25
C SER A 300 50.69 -56.63 2.42
N SER A 301 51.15 -57.35 3.44
CA SER A 301 52.53 -57.78 3.61
C SER A 301 52.54 -59.31 3.60
N SER A 302 53.13 -59.89 2.55
CA SER A 302 53.52 -61.29 2.50
C SER A 302 54.93 -61.40 1.93
N GLN A 303 55.91 -61.46 2.83
CA GLN A 303 57.08 -62.33 2.79
C GLN A 303 57.37 -62.74 4.23
#